data_AF-A0A349JAD5-F1
#
_entry.id   AF-A0A349JAD5-F1
#
_cell.length_a   1.000
_cell.length_b   1.000
_cell.length_c   1.000
_cell.angle_alpha   90.00
_cell.angle_beta   90.00
_cell.angle_gamma   90.00
#
_symmetry.space_group_name_H-M   'P 1'
#
loop_
_entity.id
_entity.type
_entity.pdbx_description
1 polymer ?
#
loop_
_entity_poly.entity_id
_entity_poly.type
_entity_poly.pdbx_seq_one_letter_code
_entity_poly.pdbx_strand_id
1 'polypeptide(L)'
;DERPPVQITFQTYHAMVGIGMSLIGLSLLALFLWWRGRLETSRWMLWLLVFAVLGPQLANQLGWMAAEIGRQPWIVQGLMKTKDAVSPNVSSGQVVFSLLLFGVVYLGLFGVFIYLLNDKIQHGPDPEDAHGPLVGLPQKLTDALSGKRTGE
;
A
#
# COMPACT_ATOMS: atom_id res chain seq x y z
N ASP A 1 25.39 1.89 -25.22
CA ASP A 1 25.77 0.93 -24.14
C ASP A 1 25.78 1.50 -22.73
N GLU A 2 25.62 2.82 -22.54
CA GLU A 2 25.56 3.44 -21.19
C GLU A 2 24.21 4.06 -20.84
N ARG A 3 23.24 3.95 -21.75
CA ARG A 3 21.89 4.50 -21.57
C ARG A 3 20.97 3.42 -21.00
N PRO A 4 20.15 3.73 -19.98
CA PRO A 4 19.12 2.82 -19.49
C PRO A 4 18.11 2.49 -20.60
N PRO A 5 17.35 1.39 -20.48
CA PRO A 5 16.28 1.08 -21.40
C PRO A 5 15.13 2.09 -21.25
N VAL A 6 15.23 3.19 -22.02
CA VAL A 6 14.38 4.38 -21.93
C VAL A 6 12.89 4.09 -22.10
N GLN A 7 12.52 3.12 -22.94
CA GLN A 7 11.11 2.83 -23.23
C GLN A 7 10.38 2.27 -22.01
N ILE A 8 11.02 1.35 -21.28
CA ILE A 8 10.42 0.73 -20.09
C ILE A 8 10.32 1.78 -18.98
N THR A 9 11.41 2.50 -18.72
CA THR A 9 11.43 3.57 -17.71
C THR A 9 10.38 4.64 -17.97
N PHE A 10 10.22 5.05 -19.23
CA PHE A 10 9.21 6.02 -19.65
C PHE A 10 7.80 5.51 -19.40
N GLN A 11 7.49 4.27 -19.81
CA GLN A 11 6.16 3.69 -19.63
C GLN A 11 5.81 3.49 -18.14
N THR A 12 6.76 2.98 -17.34
CA THR A 12 6.53 2.77 -15.90
C THR A 12 6.31 4.10 -15.17
N TYR A 13 7.04 5.15 -15.56
CA TYR A 13 6.84 6.50 -15.02
C TYR A 13 5.45 7.04 -15.34
N HIS A 14 5.03 6.96 -16.61
CA HIS A 14 3.70 7.45 -17.01
C HIS A 14 2.57 6.63 -16.39
N ALA A 15 2.73 5.32 -16.27
CA ALA A 15 1.77 4.46 -15.60
C ALA A 15 1.63 4.82 -14.11
N MET A 16 2.76 5.04 -13.41
CA MET A 16 2.75 5.51 -12.01
C MET A 16 1.99 6.83 -11.87
N VAL A 17 2.34 7.83 -12.69
CA VAL A 17 1.69 9.15 -12.65
C VAL A 17 0.21 9.03 -13.00
N GLY A 18 -0.15 8.24 -14.01
CA GLY A 18 -1.53 8.00 -14.41
C GLY A 18 -2.38 7.41 -13.27
N ILE A 19 -1.84 6.41 -12.56
CA ILE A 19 -2.51 5.83 -11.39
C ILE A 19 -2.64 6.86 -10.27
N GLY A 20 -1.56 7.60 -9.95
CA GLY A 20 -1.59 8.64 -8.92
C GLY A 20 -2.62 9.73 -9.19
N MET A 21 -2.65 10.25 -10.43
CA MET A 21 -3.64 11.24 -10.84
C MET A 21 -5.07 10.69 -10.81
N SER A 22 -5.26 9.43 -11.18
CA SER A 22 -6.57 8.77 -11.10
C SER A 22 -7.06 8.66 -9.65
N LEU A 23 -6.17 8.31 -8.71
CA LEU A 23 -6.50 8.21 -7.27
C LEU A 23 -6.82 9.57 -6.65
N ILE A 24 -6.09 10.63 -7.05
CA ILE A 24 -6.41 12.00 -6.64
C ILE A 24 -7.79 12.40 -7.17
N GLY A 25 -8.07 12.16 -8.46
CA GLY A 25 -9.37 12.45 -9.05
C GLY A 25 -10.51 11.68 -8.36
N LEU A 26 -10.30 10.39 -8.07
CA LEU A 26 -11.25 9.56 -7.33
C LEU A 26 -11.51 10.12 -5.92
N SER A 27 -10.46 10.53 -5.21
CA SER A 27 -10.56 11.09 -3.86
C SER A 27 -11.33 12.42 -3.84
N LEU A 28 -11.05 13.31 -4.80
CA LEU A 28 -11.77 14.57 -4.95
C LEU A 28 -13.25 14.34 -5.29
N LEU A 29 -13.54 13.38 -6.16
CA LEU A 29 -14.91 13.04 -6.52
C LEU A 29 -15.68 12.41 -5.34
N ALA A 30 -15.02 11.54 -4.58
CA ALA A 30 -15.59 10.97 -3.35
C ALA A 30 -15.88 12.07 -2.32
N LEU A 31 -14.97 13.03 -2.12
CA LEU A 31 -15.16 14.17 -1.23
C LEU A 31 -16.33 15.07 -1.70
N PHE A 32 -16.45 15.30 -3.00
CA PHE A 32 -17.56 16.07 -3.57
C PHE A 32 -18.91 15.37 -3.36
N LEU A 33 -18.99 14.05 -3.59
CA LEU A 33 -20.20 13.27 -3.33
C LEU A 33 -20.54 13.21 -1.83
N TRP A 34 -19.52 13.17 -0.97
CA TRP A 34 -19.69 13.24 0.48
C TRP A 34 -20.27 14.58 0.90
N TRP A 35 -19.74 15.69 0.39
CA TRP A 35 -20.26 17.04 0.66
C TRP A 35 -21.71 17.23 0.18
N ARG A 36 -22.12 16.51 -0.87
CA ARG A 36 -23.52 16.46 -1.34
C ARG A 36 -24.41 15.44 -0.62
N GLY A 37 -23.89 14.69 0.35
CA GLY A 37 -24.62 13.64 1.06
C GLY A 37 -25.04 12.45 0.18
N ARG A 38 -24.36 12.20 -0.96
CA ARG A 38 -24.67 11.13 -1.92
C ARG A 38 -23.64 10.01 -2.00
N LEU A 39 -22.59 10.07 -1.18
CA LEU A 39 -21.53 9.06 -1.21
C LEU A 39 -22.08 7.67 -0.84
N GLU A 40 -22.84 7.59 0.25
CA GLU A 40 -23.40 6.33 0.76
C GLU A 40 -24.45 5.70 -0.16
N THR A 41 -25.15 6.52 -0.95
CA THR A 41 -26.17 6.05 -1.90
C THR A 41 -25.57 5.61 -3.24
N SER A 42 -24.33 6.03 -3.54
CA SER A 42 -23.66 5.76 -4.81
C SER A 42 -22.86 4.45 -4.76
N ARG A 43 -23.54 3.31 -4.91
CA ARG A 43 -22.91 1.96 -4.84
C ARG A 43 -21.70 1.79 -5.77
N TRP A 44 -21.73 2.40 -6.95
CA TRP A 44 -20.62 2.33 -7.91
C TRP A 44 -19.35 3.01 -7.37
N MET A 45 -19.50 4.14 -6.65
CA MET A 45 -18.39 4.87 -6.05
C MET A 45 -17.77 4.06 -4.90
N LEU A 46 -18.61 3.43 -4.07
CA LEU A 46 -18.13 2.57 -2.98
C LEU A 46 -17.30 1.40 -3.51
N TRP A 47 -17.75 0.75 -4.60
CA TRP A 47 -16.96 -0.30 -5.26
C TRP A 47 -15.63 0.21 -5.81
N LEU A 48 -15.59 1.41 -6.42
CA LEU A 48 -14.32 1.99 -6.86
C LEU A 48 -13.36 2.25 -5.70
N LEU A 49 -13.86 2.73 -4.56
CA LEU A 49 -13.03 2.94 -3.36
C LEU A 49 -12.48 1.64 -2.78
N VAL A 50 -13.23 0.54 -2.85
CA VAL A 50 -12.74 -0.79 -2.45
C VAL A 50 -11.56 -1.21 -3.34
N PHE A 51 -11.67 -1.06 -4.66
CA PHE A 51 -10.57 -1.42 -5.58
C PHE A 51 -9.42 -0.41 -5.55
N ALA A 52 -9.66 0.83 -5.12
CA ALA A 52 -8.64 1.87 -5.05
C ALA A 52 -7.46 1.49 -4.16
N VAL A 53 -7.63 0.58 -3.19
CA VAL A 53 -6.54 0.07 -2.32
C VAL A 53 -5.40 -0.56 -3.14
N LEU A 54 -5.70 -1.16 -4.31
CA LEU A 54 -4.67 -1.74 -5.18
C LEU A 54 -3.85 -0.68 -5.93
N GLY A 55 -4.42 0.50 -6.16
CA GLY A 55 -3.80 1.58 -6.92
C GLY A 55 -2.48 2.06 -6.32
N PRO A 56 -2.42 2.48 -5.03
CA PRO A 56 -1.19 2.91 -4.37
C PRO A 56 -0.10 1.85 -4.43
N GLN A 57 -0.45 0.57 -4.25
CA GLN A 57 0.53 -0.51 -4.31
C GLN A 57 1.13 -0.67 -5.71
N LEU A 58 0.29 -0.63 -6.75
CA LEU A 58 0.77 -0.68 -8.14
C LEU A 58 1.64 0.55 -8.48
N ALA A 59 1.21 1.75 -8.09
CA ALA A 59 1.97 2.97 -8.31
C ALA A 59 3.34 2.92 -7.62
N ASN A 60 3.40 2.38 -6.40
CA ASN A 60 4.65 2.22 -5.66
C ASN A 60 5.63 1.27 -6.40
N GLN A 61 5.15 0.11 -6.86
CA GLN A 61 5.98 -0.84 -7.61
C GLN A 61 6.48 -0.25 -8.93
N LEU A 62 5.63 0.50 -9.65
CA LEU A 62 5.99 1.18 -10.89
C LEU A 62 6.99 2.31 -10.68
N GLY A 63 6.88 3.06 -9.57
CA GLY A 63 7.82 4.10 -9.19
C GLY A 63 9.21 3.54 -8.89
N TRP A 64 9.27 2.46 -8.11
CA TRP A 64 10.52 1.74 -7.87
C TRP A 64 11.12 1.18 -9.16
N MET A 65 10.29 0.62 -10.04
CA MET A 65 10.74 0.12 -11.33
C MET A 65 11.31 1.24 -12.20
N ALA A 66 10.66 2.39 -12.28
CA ALA A 66 11.15 3.55 -13.02
C ALA A 66 12.49 4.05 -12.46
N ALA A 67 12.62 4.12 -11.13
CA ALA A 67 13.86 4.56 -10.48
C ALA A 67 15.01 3.57 -10.69
N GLU A 68 14.77 2.27 -10.49
CA GLU A 68 15.82 1.25 -10.53
C GLU A 68 16.26 0.96 -11.96
N ILE A 69 15.31 0.83 -12.90
CA ILE A 69 15.62 0.62 -14.32
C ILE A 69 16.24 1.89 -14.92
N GLY A 70 15.77 3.07 -14.52
CA GLY A 70 16.33 4.35 -14.96
C GLY A 70 17.77 4.59 -14.52
N ARG A 71 18.23 3.91 -13.47
CA ARG A 71 19.61 4.00 -12.96
C ARG A 71 20.58 3.04 -13.67
N GLN A 72 20.08 2.01 -14.35
CA GLN A 72 20.91 1.09 -15.12
C GLN A 72 21.69 1.85 -16.22
N PRO A 73 22.94 1.46 -16.57
CA PRO A 73 23.68 0.27 -16.13
C PRO A 73 24.57 0.49 -14.89
N TRP A 74 24.31 1.55 -14.12
CA TRP A 74 25.16 1.95 -13.01
C TRP A 74 24.56 1.52 -11.67
N ILE A 75 25.39 0.97 -10.78
CA ILE A 75 25.02 0.81 -9.36
C ILE A 75 25.39 2.11 -8.62
N VAL A 76 26.63 2.55 -8.82
CA VAL A 76 27.12 3.87 -8.39
C VAL A 76 27.55 4.61 -9.64
N GLN A 77 26.90 5.73 -9.91
CA GLN A 77 27.15 6.52 -11.12
C GLN A 77 28.62 6.92 -11.21
N GLY A 78 29.26 6.62 -12.33
CA GLY A 78 30.67 6.94 -12.60
C GLY A 78 31.70 6.07 -11.88
N LEU A 79 31.28 5.13 -11.02
CA LEU A 79 32.20 4.30 -10.22
C LEU A 79 32.07 2.80 -10.52
N MET A 80 30.85 2.25 -10.56
CA MET A 80 30.63 0.80 -10.69
C MET A 80 29.42 0.47 -11.55
N LYS A 81 29.64 -0.37 -12.58
CA LYS A 81 28.58 -0.89 -13.46
C LYS A 81 27.96 -2.16 -12.86
N THR A 82 26.68 -2.39 -13.13
CA THR A 82 25.91 -3.54 -12.61
C THR A 82 26.55 -4.88 -12.99
N LYS A 83 27.14 -4.97 -14.18
CA LYS A 83 27.82 -6.18 -14.68
C LYS A 83 29.05 -6.57 -13.85
N ASP A 84 29.72 -5.61 -13.23
CA ASP A 84 30.99 -5.82 -12.54
C ASP A 84 30.78 -6.09 -11.03
N ALA A 85 29.52 -6.06 -10.56
CA ALA A 85 29.15 -6.23 -9.16
C ALA A 85 28.68 -7.65 -8.78
N VAL A 86 28.79 -8.61 -9.70
CA VAL A 86 28.45 -10.01 -9.43
C VAL A 86 29.56 -10.67 -8.59
N SER A 87 29.18 -11.34 -7.50
CA SER A 87 30.16 -12.03 -6.65
C SER A 87 30.80 -13.21 -7.39
N PRO A 88 32.13 -13.24 -7.54
CA PRO A 88 32.82 -14.30 -8.28
C PRO A 88 32.84 -15.66 -7.54
N ASN A 89 32.58 -15.67 -6.23
CA ASN A 89 32.68 -16.86 -5.39
C ASN A 89 31.36 -17.62 -5.18
N VAL A 90 30.26 -17.18 -5.81
CA VAL A 90 28.94 -17.79 -5.65
C VAL A 90 28.54 -18.49 -6.95
N SER A 91 28.26 -19.80 -6.88
CA SER A 91 27.78 -20.55 -8.03
C SER A 91 26.38 -20.12 -8.43
N SER A 92 26.06 -20.10 -9.72
CA SER A 92 24.72 -19.79 -10.23
C SER A 92 23.63 -20.66 -9.57
N GLY A 93 23.96 -21.91 -9.21
CA GLY A 93 23.03 -22.81 -8.50
C GLY A 93 22.68 -22.32 -7.08
N GLN A 94 23.63 -21.74 -6.35
CA GLN A 94 23.38 -21.19 -5.00
C GLN A 94 22.50 -19.93 -5.06
N VAL A 95 22.66 -19.10 -6.10
CA VAL A 95 21.82 -17.92 -6.32
C VAL A 95 20.38 -18.33 -6.61
N VAL A 96 20.17 -19.28 -7.52
CA VAL A 96 18.81 -19.76 -7.85
C VAL A 96 18.17 -20.44 -6.65
N PHE A 97 18.91 -21.29 -5.93
CA PHE A 97 18.40 -21.95 -4.73
C PHE A 97 17.97 -20.94 -3.66
N SER A 98 18.81 -19.95 -3.35
CA SER A 98 18.47 -18.93 -2.35
C SER A 98 17.29 -18.05 -2.81
N LEU A 99 17.23 -17.67 -4.09
CA LEU A 99 16.10 -16.92 -4.64
C LEU A 99 14.78 -17.70 -4.54
N LEU A 100 14.79 -19.00 -4.85
CA LEU A 100 13.62 -19.87 -4.68
C LEU A 100 13.23 -19.99 -3.21
N LEU A 101 14.20 -20.20 -2.32
CA LEU A 101 13.95 -20.28 -0.88
C LEU A 101 13.29 -19.01 -0.34
N PHE A 102 13.85 -17.84 -0.65
CA PHE A 102 13.25 -16.55 -0.30
C PHE A 102 11.86 -16.37 -0.93
N GLY A 103 11.70 -16.77 -2.20
CA GLY A 103 10.41 -16.76 -2.88
C GLY A 103 9.35 -17.58 -2.14
N VAL A 104 9.66 -18.82 -1.75
CA VAL A 104 8.75 -19.69 -0.99
C VAL A 104 8.39 -19.06 0.36
N VAL A 105 9.37 -18.55 1.09
CA VAL A 105 9.13 -17.91 2.40
C VAL A 105 8.21 -16.68 2.25
N TYR A 106 8.46 -15.81 1.27
CA TYR A 106 7.64 -14.62 1.05
C TYR A 106 6.24 -14.97 0.53
N LEU A 107 6.09 -16.00 -0.30
CA LEU A 107 4.78 -16.49 -0.71
C LEU A 107 4.00 -17.09 0.48
N GLY A 108 4.66 -17.83 1.36
CA GLY A 108 4.06 -18.33 2.60
C GLY A 108 3.60 -17.18 3.51
N LEU A 109 4.46 -16.17 3.72
CA LEU A 109 4.12 -14.98 4.49
C LEU A 109 2.96 -14.21 3.88
N PHE A 110 2.94 -14.06 2.55
CA PHE A 110 1.84 -13.43 1.84
C PHE A 110 0.52 -14.20 2.03
N GLY A 111 0.55 -15.54 1.99
CA GLY A 111 -0.61 -16.37 2.28
C GLY A 111 -1.15 -16.16 3.70
N VAL A 112 -0.27 -16.16 4.70
CA VAL A 112 -0.65 -15.87 6.10
C VAL A 112 -1.21 -14.46 6.24
N PHE A 113 -0.62 -13.48 5.57
CA PHE A 113 -1.11 -12.10 5.56
C PHE A 113 -2.54 -12.01 5.01
N ILE A 114 -2.83 -12.64 3.87
CA ILE A 114 -4.19 -12.66 3.30
C ILE A 114 -5.18 -13.38 4.22
N TYR A 115 -4.76 -14.49 4.83
CA TYR A 115 -5.57 -15.20 5.82
C TYR A 115 -5.96 -14.29 6.99
N LEU A 116 -4.97 -13.64 7.63
CA LEU A 116 -5.19 -12.75 8.76
C LEU A 116 -6.01 -11.50 8.37
N LEU A 117 -5.78 -10.97 7.17
CA LEU A 117 -6.52 -9.81 6.68
C LEU A 117 -7.99 -10.16 6.44
N ASN A 118 -8.29 -11.31 5.84
CA ASN A 118 -9.66 -11.77 5.66
C ASN A 118 -10.33 -12.09 7.01
N ASP A 119 -9.62 -12.76 7.91
CA ASP A 119 -10.09 -13.06 9.26
C ASP A 119 -10.50 -11.77 10.01
N LYS A 120 -9.64 -10.76 10.02
CA LYS A 120 -9.95 -9.46 10.65
C LYS A 120 -11.07 -8.68 9.97
N ILE A 121 -11.14 -8.70 8.64
CA ILE A 121 -12.22 -8.01 7.91
C ILE A 121 -13.57 -8.66 8.22
N GLN A 122 -13.64 -9.98 8.35
CA GLN A 122 -14.88 -10.71 8.65
C GLN A 122 -15.31 -10.62 10.11
N HIS A 123 -14.36 -10.61 11.05
CA HIS A 123 -14.65 -10.43 12.48
C HIS A 123 -15.25 -9.04 12.76
N GLY A 124 -14.94 -8.03 11.94
CA GLY A 124 -15.36 -6.65 12.18
C GLY A 124 -14.60 -6.00 13.34
N PRO A 125 -14.88 -4.73 13.67
CA PRO A 125 -14.26 -4.08 14.82
C PRO A 125 -14.70 -4.74 16.13
N ASP A 126 -13.74 -5.02 17.02
CA ASP A 126 -14.05 -5.57 18.34
C ASP A 126 -14.94 -4.58 19.12
N PRO A 127 -15.90 -5.06 19.92
CA PRO A 127 -16.78 -4.19 20.70
C PRO A 127 -16.03 -3.23 21.62
N GLU A 128 -14.85 -3.62 22.10
CA GLU A 128 -13.99 -2.77 22.93
C GLU A 128 -13.44 -1.54 22.17
N ASP A 129 -13.20 -1.66 20.86
CA ASP A 129 -12.74 -0.55 20.01
C ASP A 129 -13.89 0.35 19.51
N ALA A 130 -15.13 -0.13 19.61
CA ALA A 130 -16.33 0.60 19.18
C ALA A 130 -16.78 1.67 20.19
N HIS A 131 -16.26 1.63 21.42
CA HIS A 131 -16.59 2.60 22.44
C HIS A 131 -15.42 3.58 22.63
N GLY A 132 -15.67 4.87 22.44
CA GLY A 132 -14.65 5.93 22.46
C GLY A 132 -13.83 5.99 23.77
N PRO A 133 -12.85 6.92 23.87
CA PRO A 133 -11.76 6.93 24.87
C PRO A 133 -12.14 6.97 26.37
N LEU A 134 -13.42 6.88 26.71
CA LEU A 134 -13.97 6.95 28.06
C LEU A 134 -14.29 5.58 28.68
N VAL A 135 -14.08 4.46 27.97
CA VAL A 135 -14.61 3.13 28.37
C VAL A 135 -13.79 2.39 29.45
N GLY A 136 -12.68 2.97 29.89
CA GLY A 136 -11.99 2.55 31.11
C GLY A 136 -12.28 3.40 32.35
N LEU A 137 -13.07 4.46 32.22
CA LEU A 137 -13.30 5.39 33.32
C LEU A 137 -14.46 4.92 34.21
N PRO A 138 -14.35 5.09 35.54
CA PRO A 138 -15.49 4.95 36.44
C PRO A 138 -16.69 5.72 35.91
N GLN A 139 -17.89 5.12 35.93
CA GLN A 139 -19.14 5.67 35.36
C GLN A 139 -19.35 7.17 35.68
N LYS A 140 -19.01 7.58 36.91
CA LYS A 140 -19.11 8.96 37.39
C LYS A 140 -18.28 9.97 36.58
N LEU A 141 -17.11 9.57 36.11
CA LEU A 141 -16.23 10.40 35.28
C LEU A 141 -16.70 10.43 33.82
N THR A 142 -17.22 9.31 33.31
CA THR A 142 -17.84 9.23 31.98
C THR A 142 -19.05 10.17 31.89
N ASP A 143 -19.91 10.18 32.91
CA ASP A 143 -21.09 11.05 32.96
C ASP A 143 -20.69 12.55 33.06
N ALA A 144 -19.66 12.86 33.85
CA ALA A 144 -19.16 14.24 34.01
C ALA A 144 -18.50 14.79 32.73
N LEU A 145 -17.76 13.95 31.99
CA LEU A 145 -17.08 14.33 30.75
C LEU A 145 -18.00 14.28 29.52
N SER A 146 -19.05 13.45 29.55
CA SER A 146 -20.05 13.33 28.48
C SER A 146 -20.97 14.55 28.38
N GLY A 147 -20.87 15.52 29.29
CA GLY A 147 -21.67 16.75 29.25
C GLY A 147 -23.17 16.56 29.50
N LYS A 148 -23.60 15.34 29.87
CA LYS A 148 -24.94 15.10 30.43
C LYS A 148 -24.94 15.69 31.84
N ARG A 149 -25.35 16.96 31.95
CA ARG A 149 -25.77 17.53 33.23
C ARG A 149 -26.84 16.62 33.79
N THR A 150 -26.50 15.85 34.81
CA THR A 150 -27.42 15.12 35.66
C THR A 150 -28.33 16.18 36.29
N GLY A 151 -29.48 16.40 35.67
CA GLY A 151 -30.58 17.10 36.29
C GLY A 151 -31.25 16.12 37.22
N GLU A 152 -30.88 16.20 38.49
CA GLU A 152 -31.71 16.12 39.71
C GLU A 152 -30.80 16.11 40.94
#